data_AF-A0A2W4KB85-F1
#
_entry.id   AF-A0A2W4KB85-F1
#
_cell.length_a   1.000
_cell.length_b   1.000
_cell.length_c   1.000
_cell.angle_alpha   90.00
_cell.angle_beta   90.00
_cell.angle_gamma   90.00
#
_symmetry.space_group_name_H-M   'P 1'
#
loop_
_entity.id
_entity.type
_entity.pdbx_description
1 polymer ?
#
loop_
_entity_poly.entity_id
_entity_poly.type
_entity_poly.pdbx_seq_one_letter_code
_entity_poly.pdbx_strand_id
1 'polypeptide(L)'
;MKKLAVTMQMSLGLLAGTLMSLATLTGCGQATAPQQAVSAGWGYIDTTGNVAIPPQFEAAMPFSQDRAGVLKGGRWGFIDKKGTFVIPAQYNTVESFSEGRAAVQVGDKWGFIDLNGRMAVQPNWENTQPFSDGCAPVRYNKQWGYVGKEGETIMPANAMNVKPMTEGRGAVQMMYDAKWNPWGFVNDKGEVVIKQQYASVVPFKNGIAEVKDEKGKTGLLDRDGVIIYKDETELPSLYHDGLAITSNRGKQGFADSKGNIVIPTEYDQVENFTEGIAMVRQDLRWGYVNSKGEVVAKMQYDKATPFKEGLAAVKLAGGRWGYLNTKGKLAIEPIYDEAQPFSEGLAAVKQEQAK
;
A
#
# COMPACT_ATOMS: atom_id res chain seq x y z
N MET A 1 15.30 -36.23 -56.26
CA MET A 1 16.33 -35.60 -55.41
C MET A 1 15.96 -35.86 -53.94
N LYS A 2 16.89 -36.51 -53.21
CA LYS A 2 16.98 -36.76 -51.74
C LYS A 2 15.81 -37.53 -51.08
N LYS A 3 15.95 -38.85 -50.82
CA LYS A 3 16.65 -39.55 -49.69
C LYS A 3 15.99 -39.26 -48.33
N LEU A 4 15.74 -40.18 -47.39
CA LEU A 4 15.87 -41.64 -47.24
C LEU A 4 15.11 -41.96 -45.93
N ALA A 5 14.43 -43.10 -45.81
CA ALA A 5 14.02 -43.67 -44.53
C ALA A 5 14.86 -44.93 -44.29
N VAL A 6 15.58 -45.03 -43.17
CA VAL A 6 16.05 -46.32 -42.59
C VAL A 6 16.26 -46.15 -41.07
N THR A 7 15.66 -47.10 -40.36
CA THR A 7 15.70 -47.49 -38.95
C THR A 7 17.11 -47.83 -38.45
N MET A 8 17.42 -47.58 -37.17
CA MET A 8 18.53 -48.28 -36.49
C MET A 8 18.16 -48.58 -35.03
N GLN A 9 18.25 -49.86 -34.68
CA GLN A 9 18.02 -50.43 -33.35
C GLN A 9 19.30 -51.19 -32.94
N MET A 10 19.58 -51.19 -31.64
CA MET A 10 20.42 -52.13 -30.86
C MET A 10 21.96 -52.18 -30.99
N SER A 11 22.63 -51.89 -29.87
CA SER A 11 23.60 -52.76 -29.15
C SER A 11 23.74 -52.19 -27.72
N LEU A 12 23.37 -52.88 -26.63
CA LEU A 12 23.94 -54.03 -25.93
C LEU A 12 25.40 -53.85 -25.48
N GLY A 13 25.56 -53.59 -24.17
CA GLY A 13 26.82 -53.65 -23.43
C GLY A 13 26.53 -53.94 -21.96
N LEU A 14 26.41 -55.23 -21.63
CA LEU A 14 26.48 -55.75 -20.26
C LEU A 14 27.92 -55.58 -19.74
N LEU A 15 28.08 -55.25 -18.46
CA LEU A 15 29.08 -55.92 -17.63
C LEU A 15 28.61 -56.02 -16.17
N ALA A 16 28.72 -57.25 -15.69
CA ALA A 16 28.23 -57.75 -14.42
C ALA A 16 29.05 -57.27 -13.22
N GLY A 17 28.40 -57.26 -12.06
CA GLY A 17 29.04 -57.10 -10.76
C GLY A 17 28.07 -57.42 -9.62
N THR A 18 27.89 -58.71 -9.38
CA THR A 18 27.14 -59.29 -8.26
C THR A 18 27.70 -58.88 -6.90
N LEU A 19 26.82 -58.62 -5.92
CA LEU A 19 26.83 -59.31 -4.63
C LEU A 19 25.49 -59.10 -3.91
N MET A 20 24.80 -60.21 -3.67
CA MET A 20 23.72 -60.32 -2.69
C MET A 20 24.29 -60.08 -1.29
N SER A 21 23.58 -59.31 -0.47
CA SER A 21 23.52 -59.61 0.96
C SER A 21 22.07 -59.65 1.40
N LEU A 22 21.64 -60.82 1.87
CA LEU A 22 20.42 -60.97 2.67
C LEU A 22 20.58 -60.17 3.96
N ALA A 23 19.63 -59.31 4.27
CA ALA A 23 19.28 -58.96 5.64
C ALA A 23 17.75 -59.02 5.78
N THR A 24 17.31 -59.85 6.71
CA THR A 24 15.92 -60.11 7.06
C THR A 24 15.30 -58.95 7.86
N LEU A 25 14.03 -58.68 7.54
CA LEU A 25 12.95 -58.01 8.28
C LEU A 25 13.28 -57.41 9.67
N THR A 26 12.96 -56.13 9.86
CA THR A 26 11.86 -55.64 10.72
C THR A 26 11.91 -54.12 10.81
N GLY A 27 10.79 -53.44 10.55
CA GLY A 27 10.67 -52.00 10.77
C GLY A 27 9.73 -51.31 9.80
N CYS A 28 8.42 -51.43 10.03
CA CYS A 28 7.47 -50.41 9.58
C CYS A 28 7.78 -49.10 10.32
N GLY A 29 8.71 -48.31 9.78
CA GLY A 29 8.80 -46.90 10.06
C GLY A 29 8.20 -46.18 8.85
N GLN A 30 6.96 -45.70 8.97
CA GLN A 30 6.50 -44.65 8.08
C GLN A 30 7.50 -43.50 8.21
N ALA A 31 8.29 -43.26 7.17
CA ALA A 31 9.02 -42.02 7.04
C ALA A 31 7.96 -40.93 6.89
N THR A 32 7.55 -40.34 8.02
CA THR A 32 6.88 -39.06 8.00
C THR A 32 7.88 -38.10 7.36
N ALA A 33 7.54 -37.58 6.18
CA ALA A 33 8.21 -36.41 5.64
C ALA A 33 8.30 -35.38 6.76
N PRO A 34 9.44 -34.69 6.97
CA PRO A 34 9.51 -33.67 8.00
C PRO A 34 8.39 -32.68 7.69
N GLN A 35 7.40 -32.63 8.57
CA GLN A 35 6.37 -31.61 8.58
C GLN A 35 7.15 -30.31 8.64
N GLN A 36 7.23 -29.61 7.50
CA GLN A 36 8.00 -28.38 7.37
C GLN A 36 7.61 -27.51 8.56
N ALA A 37 8.55 -27.31 9.48
CA ALA A 37 8.31 -26.48 10.65
C ALA A 37 7.89 -25.12 10.11
N VAL A 38 6.60 -24.80 10.24
CA VAL A 38 6.10 -23.51 9.82
C VAL A 38 6.75 -22.52 10.77
N SER A 39 7.76 -21.80 10.29
CA SER A 39 8.41 -20.74 11.04
C SER A 39 7.36 -19.68 11.36
N ALA A 40 7.35 -19.19 12.60
CA ALA A 40 6.44 -18.13 12.98
C ALA A 40 6.94 -16.79 12.40
N GLY A 41 6.01 -15.90 12.05
CA GLY A 41 6.32 -14.53 11.63
C GLY A 41 5.64 -14.14 10.33
N TRP A 42 6.15 -13.08 9.73
CA TRP A 42 5.69 -12.57 8.43
C TRP A 42 6.45 -13.23 7.29
N GLY A 43 5.70 -13.59 6.24
CA GLY A 43 6.18 -14.03 4.94
C GLY A 43 5.34 -13.41 3.83
N TYR A 44 5.46 -13.92 2.61
CA TYR A 44 4.71 -13.41 1.45
C TYR A 44 4.11 -14.55 0.64
N ILE A 45 2.91 -14.31 0.12
CA ILE A 45 2.20 -15.19 -0.79
C ILE A 45 1.97 -14.52 -2.14
N ASP A 46 1.87 -15.33 -3.19
CA ASP A 46 1.43 -14.88 -4.50
C ASP A 46 -0.11 -14.80 -4.60
N THR A 47 -0.61 -14.28 -5.72
CA THR A 47 -2.06 -14.09 -5.97
C THR A 47 -2.85 -15.39 -6.08
N THR A 48 -2.18 -16.54 -6.16
CA THR A 48 -2.80 -17.87 -6.12
C THR A 48 -2.81 -18.47 -4.71
N GLY A 49 -2.18 -17.80 -3.75
CA GLY A 49 -2.07 -18.23 -2.36
C GLY A 49 -0.85 -19.11 -2.07
N ASN A 50 0.06 -19.31 -3.04
CA ASN A 50 1.29 -20.06 -2.78
C ASN A 50 2.27 -19.19 -1.98
N VAL A 51 3.01 -19.82 -1.08
CA VAL A 51 4.08 -19.16 -0.32
C VAL A 51 5.23 -18.83 -1.26
N ALA A 52 5.43 -17.54 -1.54
CA ALA A 52 6.55 -17.03 -2.33
C ALA A 52 7.79 -16.80 -1.47
N ILE A 53 7.59 -16.30 -0.25
CA ILE A 53 8.65 -16.10 0.74
C ILE A 53 8.17 -16.69 2.07
N PRO A 54 8.79 -17.77 2.57
CA PRO A 54 8.38 -18.39 3.81
C PRO A 54 8.39 -17.41 4.98
N PRO A 55 7.45 -17.54 5.94
CA PRO A 55 7.43 -16.71 7.13
C PRO A 55 8.77 -16.73 7.87
N GLN A 56 9.40 -15.58 8.07
CA GLN A 56 10.72 -15.50 8.70
C GLN A 56 11.06 -14.12 9.27
N PHE A 57 10.15 -13.15 9.13
CA PHE A 57 10.38 -11.76 9.53
C PHE A 57 9.53 -11.39 10.74
N GLU A 58 10.05 -10.50 11.58
CA GLU A 58 9.35 -9.97 12.74
C GLU A 58 8.22 -9.01 12.32
N ALA A 59 8.42 -8.31 11.20
CA ALA A 59 7.46 -7.44 10.54
C ALA A 59 7.77 -7.35 9.03
N ALA A 60 6.77 -7.04 8.23
CA ALA A 60 6.87 -6.95 6.78
C ALA A 60 5.96 -5.83 6.25
N MET A 61 6.48 -5.04 5.31
CA MET A 61 5.72 -4.05 4.53
C MET A 61 5.32 -4.62 3.17
N PRO A 62 4.32 -4.04 2.48
CA PRO A 62 4.03 -4.39 1.09
C PRO A 62 5.22 -4.11 0.17
N PHE A 63 5.30 -4.84 -0.94
CA PHE A 63 6.27 -4.54 -1.99
C PHE A 63 5.94 -3.20 -2.65
N SER A 64 6.98 -2.40 -2.91
CA SER A 64 6.93 -1.17 -3.70
C SER A 64 8.27 -0.98 -4.42
N GLN A 65 8.22 -0.74 -5.73
CA GLN A 65 9.38 -0.63 -6.60
C GLN A 65 10.34 -1.84 -6.47
N ASP A 66 9.78 -3.05 -6.50
CA ASP A 66 10.50 -4.33 -6.37
C ASP A 66 11.25 -4.51 -5.04
N ARG A 67 10.84 -3.80 -3.99
CA ARG A 67 11.44 -3.87 -2.65
C ARG A 67 10.36 -3.96 -1.59
N ALA A 68 10.62 -4.72 -0.53
CA ALA A 68 9.79 -4.67 0.67
C ALA A 68 10.66 -4.44 1.91
N GLY A 69 10.24 -3.50 2.75
CA GLY A 69 10.83 -3.30 4.07
C GLY A 69 10.48 -4.48 4.98
N VAL A 70 11.48 -5.09 5.60
CA VAL A 70 11.29 -6.20 6.56
C VAL A 70 12.12 -5.98 7.81
N LEU A 71 11.56 -6.36 8.96
CA LEU A 71 12.21 -6.33 10.26
C LEU A 71 12.82 -7.70 10.57
N LYS A 72 14.12 -7.75 10.82
CA LYS A 72 14.83 -8.97 11.21
C LYS A 72 15.98 -8.64 12.16
N GLY A 73 16.01 -9.30 13.31
CA GLY A 73 17.00 -9.01 14.36
C GLY A 73 16.82 -7.61 14.96
N GLY A 74 15.58 -7.12 15.06
CA GLY A 74 15.28 -5.80 15.60
C GLY A 74 15.72 -4.60 14.73
N ARG A 75 16.16 -4.84 13.48
CA ARG A 75 16.52 -3.80 12.51
C ARG A 75 15.77 -3.97 11.20
N TRP A 76 15.45 -2.85 10.56
CA TRP A 76 14.80 -2.83 9.24
C TRP A 76 15.83 -2.88 8.12
N GLY A 77 15.52 -3.66 7.09
CA GLY A 77 16.24 -3.73 5.81
C GLY A 77 15.25 -3.95 4.67
N PHE A 78 15.75 -4.18 3.46
CA PHE A 78 14.91 -4.41 2.29
C PHE A 78 15.29 -5.69 1.56
N ILE A 79 14.25 -6.42 1.15
CA ILE A 79 14.34 -7.66 0.38
C ILE A 79 13.82 -7.47 -1.04
N ASP A 80 14.30 -8.32 -1.95
CA ASP A 80 13.69 -8.52 -3.27
C ASP A 80 12.51 -9.51 -3.21
N LYS A 81 11.85 -9.73 -4.36
CA LYS A 81 10.72 -10.68 -4.51
C LYS A 81 11.09 -12.15 -4.27
N LYS A 82 12.38 -12.48 -4.15
CA LYS A 82 12.88 -13.81 -3.78
C LYS A 82 13.13 -13.92 -2.28
N GLY A 83 12.92 -12.85 -1.51
CA GLY A 83 13.20 -12.79 -0.08
C GLY A 83 14.68 -12.56 0.25
N THR A 84 15.52 -12.23 -0.73
CA THR A 84 16.94 -11.95 -0.53
C THR A 84 17.13 -10.51 -0.08
N PHE A 85 17.88 -10.28 1.01
CA PHE A 85 18.24 -8.93 1.43
C PHE A 85 19.11 -8.26 0.37
N VAL A 86 18.56 -7.24 -0.28
CA VAL A 86 19.28 -6.35 -1.21
C VAL A 86 19.80 -5.11 -0.49
N ILE A 87 19.21 -4.77 0.65
CA ILE A 87 19.71 -3.77 1.59
C ILE A 87 19.67 -4.42 2.98
N PRO A 88 20.82 -4.66 3.64
CA PRO A 88 20.86 -5.34 4.94
C PRO A 88 20.00 -4.68 6.01
N ALA A 89 19.49 -5.48 6.94
CA ALA A 89 18.78 -5.01 8.11
C ALA A 89 19.72 -4.24 9.06
N GLN A 90 19.64 -2.90 9.03
CA GLN A 90 20.52 -2.03 9.80
C GLN A 90 19.84 -0.75 10.33
N TYR A 91 18.65 -0.42 9.82
CA TYR A 91 17.96 0.82 10.16
C TYR A 91 17.06 0.67 11.38
N ASN A 92 16.85 1.78 12.11
CA ASN A 92 15.92 1.83 13.24
C ASN A 92 14.46 1.68 12.76
N THR A 93 14.12 2.32 11.65
CA THR A 93 12.85 2.18 10.95
C THR A 93 13.03 2.61 9.49
N VAL A 94 12.07 2.27 8.63
CA VAL A 94 12.05 2.59 7.21
C VAL A 94 10.63 2.89 6.73
N GLU A 95 10.53 3.64 5.65
CA GLU A 95 9.32 3.76 4.83
C GLU A 95 9.47 2.96 3.53
N SER A 96 8.36 2.66 2.86
CA SER A 96 8.38 2.02 1.54
C SER A 96 9.12 2.88 0.50
N PHE A 97 9.69 2.22 -0.50
CA PHE A 97 10.24 2.92 -1.65
C PHE A 97 9.14 3.69 -2.40
N SER A 98 9.41 4.96 -2.70
CA SER A 98 8.62 5.82 -3.58
C SER A 98 9.56 6.64 -4.44
N GLU A 99 9.27 6.70 -5.74
CA GLU A 99 10.07 7.41 -6.74
C GLU A 99 11.60 7.13 -6.73
N GLY A 100 11.98 5.90 -6.37
CA GLY A 100 13.39 5.47 -6.32
C GLY A 100 14.13 5.92 -5.05
N ARG A 101 13.40 6.30 -4.00
CA ARG A 101 13.94 6.64 -2.67
C ARG A 101 13.14 5.94 -1.58
N ALA A 102 13.81 5.56 -0.51
CA ALA A 102 13.15 5.14 0.74
C ALA A 102 13.65 6.02 1.89
N ALA A 103 12.73 6.49 2.73
CA ALA A 103 13.11 7.15 3.97
C ALA A 103 13.61 6.09 4.96
N VAL A 104 14.73 6.37 5.62
CA VAL A 104 15.31 5.49 6.64
C VAL A 104 15.70 6.29 7.86
N GLN A 105 15.49 5.71 9.04
CA GLN A 105 15.91 6.32 10.30
C GLN A 105 17.22 5.68 10.79
N VAL A 106 18.18 6.55 11.11
CA VAL A 106 19.45 6.19 11.75
C VAL A 106 19.56 6.98 13.04
N GLY A 107 19.55 6.28 14.18
CA GLY A 107 19.42 6.95 15.47
C GLY A 107 18.05 7.62 15.59
N ASP A 108 18.03 8.93 15.83
CA ASP A 108 16.80 9.75 15.91
C ASP A 108 16.51 10.54 14.63
N LYS A 109 17.36 10.46 13.61
CA LYS A 109 17.26 11.26 12.39
C LYS A 109 16.84 10.45 11.18
N TRP A 110 16.05 11.09 10.32
CA TRP A 110 15.62 10.57 9.03
C TRP A 110 16.51 11.08 7.90
N GLY A 111 16.89 10.16 7.02
CA GLY A 111 17.54 10.40 5.73
C GLY A 111 16.89 9.55 4.65
N PHE A 112 17.51 9.49 3.47
CA PHE A 112 16.97 8.75 2.33
C PHE A 112 18.05 7.96 1.60
N ILE A 113 17.68 6.74 1.20
CA ILE A 113 18.53 5.86 0.41
C ILE A 113 17.98 5.67 -1.00
N ASP A 114 18.87 5.33 -1.93
CA ASP A 114 18.51 4.86 -3.27
C ASP A 114 18.13 3.36 -3.28
N LEU A 115 17.74 2.84 -4.45
CA LEU A 115 17.35 1.43 -4.64
C LEU A 115 18.48 0.40 -4.39
N ASN A 116 19.73 0.87 -4.29
CA ASN A 116 20.92 0.07 -3.97
C ASN A 116 21.33 0.21 -2.49
N GLY A 117 20.59 0.98 -1.69
CA GLY A 117 20.89 1.23 -0.29
C GLY A 117 21.93 2.31 -0.04
N ARG A 118 22.36 3.07 -1.06
CA ARG A 118 23.30 4.18 -0.90
C ARG A 118 22.57 5.38 -0.33
N MET A 119 23.20 6.07 0.63
CA MET A 119 22.63 7.28 1.23
C MET A 119 22.61 8.41 0.21
N ALA A 120 21.42 8.75 -0.31
CA ALA A 120 21.21 9.86 -1.23
C ALA A 120 21.07 11.19 -0.46
N VAL A 121 20.42 11.16 0.70
CA VAL A 121 20.25 12.32 1.58
C VAL A 121 20.61 11.90 3.00
N GLN A 122 21.61 12.56 3.59
CA GLN A 122 22.10 12.21 4.92
C GLN A 122 21.02 12.40 5.99
N PRO A 123 20.97 11.56 7.04
CA PRO A 123 20.03 11.72 8.13
C PRO A 123 20.23 13.04 8.89
N ASN A 124 19.27 13.95 8.79
CA ASN A 124 19.31 15.25 9.47
C ASN A 124 17.93 15.73 9.96
N TRP A 125 16.87 15.01 9.60
CA TRP A 125 15.49 15.45 9.81
C TRP A 125 14.87 14.75 11.03
N GLU A 126 14.06 15.48 11.79
CA GLU A 126 13.30 14.95 12.94
C GLU A 126 12.19 14.01 12.48
N ASN A 127 11.63 14.28 11.29
CA ASN A 127 10.56 13.49 10.68
C ASN A 127 10.55 13.70 9.17
N THR A 128 9.92 12.79 8.44
CA THR A 128 9.78 12.86 6.98
C THR A 128 8.55 12.10 6.50
N GLN A 129 8.18 12.30 5.24
CA GLN A 129 7.26 11.44 4.49
C GLN A 129 7.95 10.90 3.22
N PRO A 130 7.39 9.89 2.53
CA PRO A 130 7.93 9.41 1.27
C PRO A 130 8.00 10.50 0.19
N PHE A 131 8.87 10.29 -0.81
CA PHE A 131 8.91 11.14 -1.99
C PHE A 131 7.60 11.05 -2.79
N SER A 132 7.16 12.20 -3.29
CA SER A 132 6.01 12.36 -4.17
C SER A 132 6.28 13.58 -5.04
N ASP A 133 6.07 13.48 -6.35
CA ASP A 133 6.34 14.52 -7.35
C ASP A 133 7.72 15.17 -7.19
N GLY A 134 8.76 14.35 -7.03
CA GLY A 134 10.15 14.80 -6.96
C GLY A 134 10.59 15.37 -5.61
N CYS A 135 9.67 15.56 -4.66
CA CYS A 135 9.96 16.19 -3.36
C CYS A 135 9.53 15.30 -2.18
N ALA A 136 10.15 15.48 -1.02
CA ALA A 136 9.72 14.86 0.23
C ALA A 136 9.51 15.90 1.33
N PRO A 137 8.37 15.86 2.05
CA PRO A 137 8.18 16.59 3.29
C PRO A 137 9.25 16.22 4.32
N VAL A 138 9.93 17.22 4.89
CA VAL A 138 10.92 17.01 5.96
C VAL A 138 10.66 17.95 7.13
N ARG A 139 10.93 17.49 8.35
CA ARG A 139 10.72 18.27 9.58
C ARG A 139 12.04 18.56 10.28
N TYR A 140 12.25 19.82 10.65
CA TYR A 140 13.41 20.28 11.41
C TYR A 140 13.01 21.40 12.35
N ASN A 141 13.51 21.40 13.59
CA ASN A 141 13.13 22.35 14.62
C ASN A 141 11.59 22.51 14.75
N LYS A 142 10.87 21.38 14.71
CA LYS A 142 9.41 21.29 14.77
C LYS A 142 8.65 21.92 13.59
N GLN A 143 9.32 22.49 12.60
CA GLN A 143 8.74 23.09 11.40
C GLN A 143 8.95 22.18 10.19
N TRP A 144 8.10 22.33 9.17
CA TRP A 144 8.12 21.51 7.97
C TRP A 144 8.63 22.28 6.75
N GLY A 145 9.32 21.56 5.87
CA GLY A 145 9.86 22.01 4.60
C GLY A 145 9.77 20.91 3.54
N TYR A 146 10.43 21.12 2.40
CA TYR A 146 10.58 20.13 1.34
C TYR A 146 12.04 19.99 0.92
N VAL A 147 12.46 18.76 0.68
CA VAL A 147 13.77 18.41 0.11
C VAL A 147 13.57 17.69 -1.23
N GLY A 148 14.50 17.90 -2.16
CA GLY A 148 14.57 17.17 -3.43
C GLY A 148 15.37 15.88 -3.32
N LYS A 149 15.46 15.14 -4.43
CA LYS A 149 15.97 13.75 -4.45
C LYS A 149 17.47 13.62 -4.17
N GLU A 150 18.22 14.70 -4.34
CA GLU A 150 19.66 14.76 -4.08
C GLU A 150 19.97 15.51 -2.77
N GLY A 151 18.93 15.85 -1.99
CA GLY A 151 19.08 16.53 -0.69
C GLY A 151 19.06 18.05 -0.78
N GLU A 152 18.85 18.60 -1.98
CA GLU A 152 18.69 20.03 -2.19
C GLU A 152 17.43 20.56 -1.47
N THR A 153 17.54 21.73 -0.85
CA THR A 153 16.40 22.35 -0.18
C THR A 153 15.47 22.95 -1.23
N ILE A 154 14.25 22.40 -1.35
CA ILE A 154 13.18 22.97 -2.18
C ILE A 154 12.47 24.07 -1.42
N MET A 155 12.12 23.81 -0.16
CA MET A 155 11.57 24.79 0.76
C MET A 155 12.19 24.56 2.14
N PRO A 156 12.79 25.59 2.77
CA PRO A 156 13.32 25.44 4.12
C PRO A 156 12.22 25.07 5.11
N ALA A 157 12.60 24.43 6.22
CA ALA A 157 11.66 24.07 7.28
C ALA A 157 11.18 25.33 8.03
N ASN A 158 10.11 25.95 7.55
CA ASN A 158 9.52 27.16 8.11
C ASN A 158 7.97 27.16 8.15
N ALA A 159 7.34 26.08 7.69
CA ALA A 159 5.89 25.90 7.74
C ALA A 159 5.46 25.18 9.03
N MET A 160 4.23 25.43 9.49
CA MET A 160 3.63 24.66 10.59
C MET A 160 3.32 23.23 10.17
N ASN A 161 2.79 23.08 8.95
CA ASN A 161 2.42 21.81 8.36
C ASN A 161 2.64 21.86 6.84
N VAL A 162 2.89 20.69 6.25
CA VAL A 162 2.91 20.49 4.80
C VAL A 162 2.18 19.19 4.46
N LYS A 163 1.80 19.00 3.20
CA LYS A 163 1.28 17.72 2.66
C LYS A 163 2.24 17.23 1.57
N PRO A 164 2.22 15.94 1.17
CA PRO A 164 2.99 15.50 0.01
C PRO A 164 2.72 16.36 -1.22
N MET A 165 3.74 16.58 -2.05
CA MET A 165 3.63 17.27 -3.32
C MET A 165 2.77 16.43 -4.26
N THR A 166 1.75 17.03 -4.87
CA THR A 166 0.91 16.38 -5.88
C THR A 166 0.66 17.31 -7.05
N GLU A 167 0.79 16.79 -8.27
CA GLU A 167 0.76 17.54 -9.53
C GLU A 167 1.64 18.79 -9.53
N GLY A 168 2.84 18.68 -8.94
CA GLY A 168 3.80 19.78 -8.78
C GLY A 168 3.31 20.91 -7.87
N ARG A 169 2.42 20.62 -6.90
CA ARG A 169 1.90 21.55 -5.91
C ARG A 169 1.98 20.95 -4.50
N GLY A 170 2.69 21.63 -3.61
CA GLY A 170 2.86 21.26 -2.21
C GLY A 170 1.99 22.15 -1.35
N ALA A 171 1.00 21.58 -0.66
CA ALA A 171 0.20 22.36 0.28
C ALA A 171 1.05 22.72 1.51
N VAL A 172 1.06 24.00 1.88
CA VAL A 172 1.84 24.52 3.02
C VAL A 172 0.95 25.35 3.92
N GLN A 173 1.01 25.08 5.22
CA GLN A 173 0.34 25.88 6.24
C GLN A 173 1.36 26.74 6.96
N MET A 174 1.26 28.06 6.78
CA MET A 174 2.20 29.00 7.39
C MET A 174 1.68 29.47 8.74
N MET A 175 2.61 29.68 9.67
CA MET A 175 2.29 30.38 10.92
C MET A 175 2.09 31.86 10.60
N TYR A 176 0.91 32.39 10.89
CA TYR A 176 0.62 33.81 10.71
C TYR A 176 0.39 34.48 12.07
N ASP A 177 -0.59 34.01 12.84
CA ASP A 177 -0.79 34.41 14.22
C ASP A 177 -1.41 33.28 15.07
N ALA A 178 -1.74 33.58 16.33
CA ALA A 178 -2.31 32.61 17.26
C ALA A 178 -3.72 32.13 16.89
N LYS A 179 -4.44 32.82 16.00
CA LYS A 179 -5.84 32.57 15.64
C LYS A 179 -6.00 32.05 14.21
N TRP A 180 -5.11 32.42 13.30
CA TRP A 180 -5.23 32.11 11.88
C TRP A 180 -3.90 31.61 11.31
N ASN A 181 -3.93 30.43 10.69
CA ASN A 181 -2.77 29.80 10.05
C ASN A 181 -3.20 29.26 8.69
N PRO A 182 -3.17 30.11 7.64
CA PRO A 182 -3.72 29.78 6.35
C PRO A 182 -2.85 28.78 5.58
N TRP A 183 -3.53 27.94 4.82
CA TRP A 183 -2.95 27.11 3.78
C TRP A 183 -2.81 27.87 2.46
N GLY A 184 -1.73 27.59 1.76
CA GLY A 184 -1.49 27.94 0.35
C GLY A 184 -0.71 26.80 -0.33
N PHE A 185 -0.17 27.07 -1.51
CA PHE A 185 0.60 26.07 -2.27
C PHE A 185 1.92 26.64 -2.78
N VAL A 186 2.95 25.79 -2.73
CA VAL A 186 4.26 26.03 -3.36
C VAL A 186 4.47 25.10 -4.55
N ASN A 187 5.34 25.48 -5.48
CA ASN A 187 5.79 24.58 -6.55
C ASN A 187 7.04 23.76 -6.14
N ASP A 188 7.58 23.02 -7.09
CA ASP A 188 8.80 22.21 -6.99
C ASP A 188 10.10 23.03 -6.84
N LYS A 189 10.00 24.36 -6.78
CA LYS A 189 11.11 25.28 -6.44
C LYS A 189 10.89 25.99 -5.10
N GLY A 190 9.83 25.63 -4.38
CA GLY A 190 9.43 26.27 -3.12
C GLY A 190 8.80 27.66 -3.28
N GLU A 191 8.47 28.08 -4.50
CA GLU A 191 7.85 29.37 -4.77
C GLU A 191 6.35 29.30 -4.47
N VAL A 192 5.81 30.30 -3.77
CA VAL A 192 4.37 30.38 -3.50
C VAL A 192 3.63 30.67 -4.81
N VAL A 193 2.87 29.70 -5.29
CA VAL A 193 2.06 29.78 -6.52
C VAL A 193 0.59 30.02 -6.24
N ILE A 194 0.11 29.62 -5.06
CA ILE A 194 -1.23 29.96 -4.56
C ILE A 194 -1.06 30.52 -3.15
N LYS A 195 -1.43 31.79 -2.97
CA LYS A 195 -1.23 32.51 -1.71
C LYS A 195 -1.95 31.84 -0.55
N GLN A 196 -1.35 31.95 0.64
CA GLN A 196 -1.93 31.41 1.86
C GLN A 196 -3.18 32.21 2.25
N GLN A 197 -4.36 31.62 2.04
CA GLN A 197 -5.64 32.26 2.36
C GLN A 197 -6.75 31.26 2.75
N TYR A 198 -6.46 29.96 2.80
CA TYR A 198 -7.47 28.92 3.01
C TYR A 198 -7.37 28.32 4.41
N ALA A 199 -8.51 28.06 5.05
CA ALA A 199 -8.59 27.42 6.36
C ALA A 199 -8.21 25.94 6.29
N SER A 200 -8.57 25.26 5.19
CA SER A 200 -8.20 23.88 4.92
C SER A 200 -8.06 23.62 3.42
N VAL A 201 -7.21 22.66 3.07
CA VAL A 201 -7.00 22.23 1.67
C VAL A 201 -6.90 20.71 1.54
N VAL A 202 -7.44 20.19 0.44
CA VAL A 202 -7.16 18.87 -0.12
C VAL A 202 -6.18 19.06 -1.28
N PRO A 203 -5.04 18.35 -1.34
CA PRO A 203 -4.06 18.49 -2.41
C PRO A 203 -4.64 18.24 -3.81
N PHE A 204 -3.89 18.69 -4.82
CA PHE A 204 -4.27 18.54 -6.22
C PHE A 204 -4.41 17.08 -6.61
N LYS A 205 -5.51 16.78 -7.33
CA LYS A 205 -5.79 15.49 -7.94
C LYS A 205 -6.65 15.71 -9.18
N ASN A 206 -6.23 15.17 -10.32
CA ASN A 206 -6.82 15.39 -11.64
C ASN A 206 -6.93 16.87 -12.00
N GLY A 207 -5.91 17.68 -11.68
CA GLY A 207 -5.85 19.11 -11.96
C GLY A 207 -6.59 20.00 -10.97
N ILE A 208 -7.23 19.44 -9.95
CA ILE A 208 -8.13 20.16 -9.04
C ILE A 208 -7.70 19.99 -7.58
N ALA A 209 -7.67 21.09 -6.83
CA ALA A 209 -7.59 21.09 -5.37
C ALA A 209 -8.90 21.59 -4.74
N GLU A 210 -9.29 21.00 -3.61
CA GLU A 210 -10.40 21.50 -2.80
C GLU A 210 -9.88 22.41 -1.71
N VAL A 211 -10.56 23.53 -1.48
CA VAL A 211 -10.22 24.48 -0.44
C VAL A 211 -11.44 24.94 0.32
N LYS A 212 -11.20 25.40 1.55
CA LYS A 212 -12.21 26.03 2.41
C LYS A 212 -11.68 27.37 2.87
N ASP A 213 -12.49 28.42 2.79
CA ASP A 213 -12.13 29.75 3.32
C ASP A 213 -12.33 29.83 4.85
N GLU A 214 -11.96 30.96 5.45
CA GLU A 214 -12.10 31.21 6.90
C GLU A 214 -13.56 31.09 7.40
N LYS A 215 -14.55 31.36 6.53
CA LYS A 215 -15.98 31.28 6.87
C LYS A 215 -16.54 29.86 6.70
N GLY A 216 -15.73 28.92 6.24
CA GLY A 216 -16.13 27.54 6.02
C GLY A 216 -16.68 27.27 4.62
N LYS A 217 -16.66 28.24 3.70
CA LYS A 217 -17.15 28.07 2.32
C LYS A 217 -16.14 27.24 1.52
N THR A 218 -16.63 26.18 0.88
CA THR A 218 -15.82 25.31 0.01
C THR A 218 -15.67 25.89 -1.39
N GLY A 219 -14.58 25.53 -2.06
CA GLY A 219 -14.31 25.86 -3.45
C GLY A 219 -13.31 24.91 -4.09
N LEU A 220 -13.26 24.94 -5.42
CA LEU A 220 -12.31 24.17 -6.23
C LEU A 220 -11.37 25.10 -6.96
N LEU A 221 -10.09 24.74 -6.96
CA LEU A 221 -9.01 25.47 -7.62
C LEU A 221 -8.44 24.65 -8.76
N ASP A 222 -8.11 25.30 -9.87
CA ASP A 222 -7.16 24.74 -10.84
C ASP A 222 -5.70 24.96 -10.39
N ARG A 223 -4.75 24.44 -11.18
CA ARG A 223 -3.31 24.50 -10.86
C ARG A 223 -2.74 25.93 -10.90
N ASP A 224 -3.44 26.88 -11.50
CA ASP A 224 -3.08 28.29 -11.56
C ASP A 224 -3.73 29.08 -10.39
N GLY A 225 -4.53 28.40 -9.56
CA GLY A 225 -5.24 29.00 -8.44
C GLY A 225 -6.52 29.73 -8.83
N VAL A 226 -7.00 29.55 -10.07
CA VAL A 226 -8.30 30.06 -10.49
C VAL A 226 -9.38 29.24 -9.83
N ILE A 227 -10.35 29.93 -9.22
CA ILE A 227 -11.50 29.28 -8.59
C ILE A 227 -12.43 28.80 -9.70
N ILE A 228 -12.46 27.49 -9.94
CA ILE A 228 -13.33 26.85 -10.94
C ILE A 228 -14.79 26.77 -10.42
N TYR A 229 -14.95 26.64 -9.10
CA TYR A 229 -16.27 26.50 -8.48
C TYR A 229 -16.30 27.10 -7.07
N LYS A 230 -17.36 27.86 -6.76
CA LYS A 230 -17.54 28.58 -5.49
C LYS A 230 -19.00 28.59 -5.03
N ASP A 231 -19.64 27.44 -4.85
CA ASP A 231 -20.88 27.38 -4.05
C ASP A 231 -21.22 25.99 -3.51
N GLU A 232 -22.13 25.94 -2.54
CA GLU A 232 -22.16 24.98 -1.43
C GLU A 232 -22.64 23.54 -1.71
N THR A 233 -22.88 23.12 -2.95
CA THR A 233 -23.66 21.88 -3.16
C THR A 233 -22.93 20.68 -3.74
N GLU A 234 -21.96 20.78 -4.66
CA GLU A 234 -21.39 19.57 -5.30
C GLU A 234 -19.92 19.70 -5.72
N LEU A 235 -19.04 18.82 -5.21
CA LEU A 235 -17.59 18.83 -5.44
C LEU A 235 -17.12 17.69 -6.37
N PRO A 236 -16.66 17.97 -7.61
CA PRO A 236 -16.05 17.03 -8.56
C PRO A 236 -14.89 16.14 -8.04
N SER A 237 -14.16 16.55 -7.01
CA SER A 237 -13.03 15.79 -6.43
C SER A 237 -13.47 14.61 -5.55
N LEU A 238 -14.75 14.56 -5.16
CA LEU A 238 -15.31 13.46 -4.37
C LEU A 238 -15.58 12.21 -5.22
N TYR A 239 -15.54 12.33 -6.55
CA TYR A 239 -15.98 11.27 -7.46
C TYR A 239 -14.86 10.28 -7.77
N HIS A 240 -14.97 9.09 -7.21
CA HIS A 240 -14.20 7.90 -7.59
C HIS A 240 -15.09 6.99 -8.44
N ASP A 241 -14.64 6.62 -9.63
CA ASP A 241 -15.44 5.88 -10.62
C ASP A 241 -16.78 6.58 -10.96
N GLY A 242 -16.80 7.91 -10.95
CA GLY A 242 -17.98 8.72 -11.24
C GLY A 242 -18.97 8.86 -10.09
N LEU A 243 -18.63 8.37 -8.89
CA LEU A 243 -19.47 8.42 -7.69
C LEU A 243 -18.78 9.05 -6.48
N ALA A 244 -19.51 9.89 -5.76
CA ALA A 244 -19.07 10.54 -4.54
C ALA A 244 -19.74 9.95 -3.31
N ILE A 245 -18.98 9.79 -2.22
CA ILE A 245 -19.54 9.41 -0.92
C ILE A 245 -20.49 10.53 -0.44
N THR A 246 -21.71 10.16 -0.10
CA THR A 246 -22.73 11.07 0.45
C THR A 246 -23.28 10.52 1.75
N SER A 247 -23.83 11.40 2.60
CA SER A 247 -24.31 11.05 3.94
C SER A 247 -25.70 11.63 4.22
N ASN A 248 -26.58 10.84 4.81
CA ASN A 248 -27.92 11.26 5.25
C ASN A 248 -28.27 10.59 6.59
N ARG A 249 -28.66 11.37 7.60
CA ARG A 249 -29.01 10.90 8.96
C ARG A 249 -28.00 9.90 9.56
N GLY A 250 -26.71 10.17 9.34
CA GLY A 250 -25.62 9.34 9.87
C GLY A 250 -25.34 8.04 9.09
N LYS A 251 -26.03 7.80 7.97
CA LYS A 251 -25.76 6.69 7.06
C LYS A 251 -25.10 7.21 5.78
N GLN A 252 -24.24 6.39 5.19
CA GLN A 252 -23.46 6.71 4.00
C GLN A 252 -23.92 5.89 2.78
N GLY A 253 -23.71 6.47 1.61
CA GLY A 253 -24.00 5.89 0.30
C GLY A 253 -23.20 6.61 -0.78
N PHE A 254 -23.63 6.52 -2.04
CA PHE A 254 -22.94 7.14 -3.16
C PHE A 254 -23.90 7.89 -4.08
N ALA A 255 -23.48 9.07 -4.55
CA ALA A 255 -24.22 9.89 -5.50
C ALA A 255 -23.41 10.14 -6.78
N ASP A 256 -24.09 10.41 -7.90
CA ASP A 256 -23.48 10.85 -9.15
C ASP A 256 -23.13 12.35 -9.16
N SER A 257 -22.52 12.82 -10.24
CA SER A 257 -22.09 14.22 -10.42
C SER A 257 -23.22 15.24 -10.54
N LYS A 258 -24.48 14.80 -10.40
CA LYS A 258 -25.68 15.64 -10.40
C LYS A 258 -26.43 15.54 -9.07
N GLY A 259 -25.82 14.90 -8.07
CA GLY A 259 -26.41 14.68 -6.75
C GLY A 259 -27.44 13.55 -6.69
N ASN A 260 -27.64 12.77 -7.77
CA ASN A 260 -28.56 11.64 -7.73
C ASN A 260 -27.96 10.51 -6.91
N ILE A 261 -28.69 9.99 -5.93
CA ILE A 261 -28.26 8.83 -5.15
C ILE A 261 -28.26 7.59 -6.05
N VAL A 262 -27.07 7.02 -6.27
CA VAL A 262 -26.86 5.78 -7.05
C VAL A 262 -26.83 4.58 -6.12
N ILE A 263 -26.16 4.71 -4.97
CA ILE A 263 -26.12 3.69 -3.91
C ILE A 263 -26.77 4.30 -2.68
N PRO A 264 -27.87 3.73 -2.16
CA PRO A 264 -28.62 4.28 -1.04
C PRO A 264 -27.77 4.60 0.19
N THR A 265 -28.12 5.67 0.90
CA THR A 265 -27.51 6.03 2.19
C THR A 265 -28.03 5.13 3.31
N GLU A 266 -27.61 3.87 3.33
CA GLU A 266 -28.05 2.84 4.29
C GLU A 266 -26.92 2.23 5.12
N TYR A 267 -25.67 2.44 4.70
CA TYR A 267 -24.47 1.88 5.34
C TYR A 267 -24.01 2.74 6.51
N ASP A 268 -23.42 2.12 7.53
CA ASP A 268 -22.78 2.83 8.65
C ASP A 268 -21.50 3.55 8.21
N GLN A 269 -20.79 2.97 7.25
CA GLN A 269 -19.56 3.52 6.68
C GLN A 269 -19.34 2.97 5.26
N VAL A 270 -18.78 3.78 4.38
CA VAL A 270 -18.30 3.35 3.06
C VAL A 270 -16.90 3.88 2.79
N GLU A 271 -16.14 3.19 1.96
CA GLU A 271 -14.83 3.65 1.45
C GLU A 271 -14.90 3.88 -0.07
N ASN A 272 -13.96 4.66 -0.60
CA ASN A 272 -13.89 4.92 -2.04
C ASN A 272 -13.75 3.64 -2.88
N PHE A 273 -14.22 3.69 -4.12
CA PHE A 273 -14.04 2.60 -5.07
C PHE A 273 -12.55 2.35 -5.36
N THR A 274 -12.21 1.07 -5.36
CA THR A 274 -10.94 0.53 -5.87
C THR A 274 -11.27 -0.60 -6.81
N GLU A 275 -10.78 -0.54 -8.05
CA GLU A 275 -11.04 -1.58 -9.06
C GLU A 275 -12.55 -1.79 -9.31
N GLY A 276 -13.35 -0.71 -9.25
CA GLY A 276 -14.81 -0.75 -9.46
C GLY A 276 -15.62 -1.33 -8.29
N ILE A 277 -14.98 -1.61 -7.15
CA ILE A 277 -15.63 -2.18 -5.95
C ILE A 277 -15.31 -1.29 -4.74
N ALA A 278 -16.34 -0.96 -3.95
CA ALA A 278 -16.23 -0.21 -2.71
C ALA A 278 -16.47 -1.13 -1.50
N MET A 279 -15.77 -0.83 -0.40
CA MET A 279 -16.07 -1.43 0.89
C MET A 279 -17.27 -0.72 1.51
N VAL A 280 -18.18 -1.49 2.09
CA VAL A 280 -19.33 -0.96 2.83
C VAL A 280 -19.45 -1.65 4.17
N ARG A 281 -19.83 -0.93 5.21
CA ARG A 281 -20.04 -1.46 6.56
C ARG A 281 -21.50 -1.30 6.96
N GLN A 282 -22.10 -2.38 7.44
CA GLN A 282 -23.43 -2.39 8.02
C GLN A 282 -23.43 -3.30 9.25
N ASP A 283 -24.02 -2.85 10.35
CA ASP A 283 -24.12 -3.60 11.61
C ASP A 283 -22.76 -4.10 12.09
N LEU A 284 -21.76 -3.21 12.02
CA LEU A 284 -20.35 -3.45 12.38
C LEU A 284 -19.61 -4.47 11.51
N ARG A 285 -20.20 -4.96 10.42
CA ARG A 285 -19.57 -5.91 9.50
C ARG A 285 -19.33 -5.31 8.13
N TRP A 286 -18.16 -5.60 7.57
CA TRP A 286 -17.76 -5.21 6.24
C TRP A 286 -18.29 -6.17 5.18
N GLY A 287 -18.66 -5.59 4.05
CA GLY A 287 -19.01 -6.23 2.78
C GLY A 287 -18.54 -5.36 1.63
N TYR A 288 -18.96 -5.69 0.42
CA TYR A 288 -18.50 -5.03 -0.80
C TYR A 288 -19.65 -4.84 -1.78
N VAL A 289 -19.68 -3.68 -2.44
CA VAL A 289 -20.62 -3.35 -3.51
C VAL A 289 -19.87 -2.84 -4.72
N ASN A 290 -20.41 -3.08 -5.92
CA ASN A 290 -19.88 -2.46 -7.14
C ASN A 290 -20.48 -1.05 -7.36
N SER A 291 -20.01 -0.36 -8.39
CA SER A 291 -20.46 1.00 -8.72
C SER A 291 -21.94 1.12 -9.13
N LYS A 292 -22.64 0.00 -9.32
CA LYS A 292 -24.10 -0.04 -9.53
C LYS A 292 -24.89 -0.26 -8.24
N GLY A 293 -24.20 -0.42 -7.10
CA GLY A 293 -24.81 -0.77 -5.82
C GLY A 293 -25.12 -2.26 -5.67
N GLU A 294 -24.67 -3.12 -6.59
CA GLU A 294 -24.89 -4.56 -6.48
C GLU A 294 -23.92 -5.14 -5.44
N VAL A 295 -24.43 -5.95 -4.51
CA VAL A 295 -23.63 -6.60 -3.47
C VAL A 295 -22.71 -7.65 -4.08
N VAL A 296 -21.41 -7.37 -4.07
CA VAL A 296 -20.34 -8.30 -4.49
C VAL A 296 -20.08 -9.33 -3.41
N ALA A 297 -19.98 -8.90 -2.15
CA ALA A 297 -19.91 -9.80 -1.00
C ALA A 297 -20.68 -9.22 0.19
N LYS A 298 -21.45 -10.08 0.87
CA LYS A 298 -22.33 -9.68 1.97
C LYS A 298 -21.53 -9.15 3.17
N MET A 299 -22.17 -8.29 3.95
CA MET A 299 -21.62 -7.72 5.19
C MET A 299 -21.52 -8.78 6.28
N GLN A 300 -20.40 -9.52 6.28
CA GLN A 300 -20.16 -10.64 7.20
C GLN A 300 -18.73 -10.67 7.75
N TYR A 301 -17.87 -9.74 7.33
CA TYR A 301 -16.47 -9.70 7.72
C TYR A 301 -16.23 -8.70 8.85
N ASP A 302 -15.50 -9.09 9.88
CA ASP A 302 -15.11 -8.19 10.97
C ASP A 302 -14.06 -7.18 10.51
N LYS A 303 -13.18 -7.62 9.60
CA LYS A 303 -12.16 -6.78 8.96
C LYS A 303 -12.06 -7.08 7.48
N ALA A 304 -11.75 -6.05 6.71
CA ALA A 304 -11.64 -6.08 5.26
C ALA A 304 -10.63 -5.03 4.80
N THR A 305 -10.04 -5.22 3.63
CA THR A 305 -9.20 -4.23 2.94
C THR A 305 -9.77 -3.89 1.57
N PRO A 306 -9.42 -2.74 0.97
CA PRO A 306 -9.79 -2.46 -0.41
C PRO A 306 -9.24 -3.53 -1.37
N PHE A 307 -9.86 -3.65 -2.54
CA PHE A 307 -9.35 -4.51 -3.61
C PHE A 307 -8.04 -3.95 -4.16
N LYS A 308 -7.04 -4.82 -4.26
CA LYS A 308 -5.76 -4.58 -4.90
C LYS A 308 -5.37 -5.81 -5.69
N GLU A 309 -5.06 -5.61 -6.97
CA GLU A 309 -4.65 -6.68 -7.89
C GLU A 309 -5.72 -7.78 -8.01
N GLY A 310 -6.99 -7.39 -7.95
CA GLY A 310 -8.14 -8.30 -8.04
C GLY A 310 -8.44 -9.09 -6.76
N LEU A 311 -7.73 -8.83 -5.66
CA LEU A 311 -7.90 -9.52 -4.38
C LEU A 311 -8.11 -8.54 -3.22
N ALA A 312 -8.91 -8.95 -2.23
CA ALA A 312 -9.14 -8.19 -1.00
C ALA A 312 -9.01 -9.08 0.23
N ALA A 313 -8.20 -8.68 1.20
CA ALA A 313 -8.04 -9.42 2.44
C ALA A 313 -9.30 -9.27 3.30
N VAL A 314 -9.81 -10.38 3.85
CA VAL A 314 -11.00 -10.40 4.71
C VAL A 314 -10.81 -11.31 5.91
N LYS A 315 -11.45 -10.96 7.02
CA LYS A 315 -11.46 -11.73 8.26
C LYS A 315 -12.88 -11.93 8.77
N LEU A 316 -13.29 -13.18 8.95
CA LEU A 316 -14.55 -13.52 9.63
C LEU A 316 -14.43 -13.30 11.15
N ALA A 317 -15.58 -13.24 11.84
CA ALA A 317 -15.63 -13.05 13.28
C ALA A 317 -14.87 -14.14 14.04
N GLY A 318 -13.90 -13.73 14.87
CA GLY A 318 -13.00 -14.64 15.60
C GLY A 318 -12.12 -15.53 14.69
N GLY A 319 -12.14 -15.31 13.38
CA GLY A 319 -11.51 -16.16 12.38
C GLY A 319 -10.08 -15.75 12.04
N ARG A 320 -9.59 -16.29 10.93
CA ARG A 320 -8.30 -15.97 10.31
C ARG A 320 -8.53 -15.16 9.02
N TRP A 321 -7.49 -14.54 8.50
CA TRP A 321 -7.52 -13.79 7.26
C TRP A 321 -7.38 -14.72 6.06
N GLY A 322 -8.20 -14.46 5.04
CA GLY A 322 -8.10 -15.01 3.69
C GLY A 322 -8.32 -13.90 2.67
N TYR A 323 -8.53 -14.26 1.41
CA TYR A 323 -8.72 -13.27 0.33
C TYR A 323 -9.92 -13.59 -0.55
N LEU A 324 -10.71 -12.55 -0.86
CA LEU A 324 -11.77 -12.61 -1.87
C LEU A 324 -11.24 -12.17 -3.22
N ASN A 325 -11.76 -12.77 -4.29
CA ASN A 325 -11.67 -12.21 -5.63
C ASN A 325 -12.78 -11.18 -5.89
N THR A 326 -12.69 -10.48 -7.02
CA THR A 326 -13.68 -9.46 -7.46
C THR A 326 -15.09 -9.99 -7.70
N LYS A 327 -15.31 -11.31 -7.69
CA LYS A 327 -16.63 -11.95 -7.73
C LYS A 327 -17.19 -12.23 -6.32
N GLY A 328 -16.52 -11.75 -5.28
CA GLY A 328 -16.90 -11.93 -3.87
C GLY A 328 -16.71 -13.35 -3.34
N LYS A 329 -15.95 -14.21 -4.04
CA LYS A 329 -15.66 -15.59 -3.62
C LYS A 329 -14.28 -15.66 -2.99
N LEU A 330 -14.12 -16.52 -1.97
CA LEU A 330 -12.81 -16.83 -1.41
C LEU A 330 -11.93 -17.42 -2.52
N ALA A 331 -10.83 -16.74 -2.80
CA ALA A 331 -9.76 -17.18 -3.67
C ALA A 331 -8.61 -17.81 -2.87
N ILE A 332 -8.41 -17.33 -1.64
CA ILE A 332 -7.43 -17.87 -0.69
C ILE A 332 -8.17 -18.07 0.64
N GLU A 333 -8.13 -19.29 1.16
CA GLU A 333 -8.83 -19.67 2.38
C GLU A 333 -8.33 -18.89 3.60
N PRO A 334 -9.20 -18.63 4.61
CA PRO A 334 -8.84 -17.87 5.80
C PRO A 334 -7.98 -18.70 6.75
N ILE A 335 -6.67 -18.70 6.52
CA ILE A 335 -5.68 -19.48 7.26
C ILE A 335 -4.59 -18.65 7.95
N TYR A 336 -4.53 -17.34 7.71
CA TYR A 336 -3.48 -16.46 8.22
C TYR A 336 -3.93 -15.65 9.45
N ASP A 337 -3.03 -15.38 10.38
CA ASP A 337 -3.37 -14.60 11.59
C ASP A 337 -3.49 -13.11 11.29
N GLU A 338 -2.67 -12.63 10.34
CA GLU A 338 -2.68 -11.29 9.76
C GLU A 338 -2.42 -11.35 8.26
N ALA A 339 -2.98 -10.40 7.51
CA ALA A 339 -2.84 -10.28 6.07
C ALA A 339 -2.87 -8.80 5.64
N GLN A 340 -2.04 -8.44 4.67
CA GLN A 340 -2.01 -7.12 4.05
C GLN A 340 -2.55 -7.19 2.61
N PRO A 341 -2.94 -6.05 1.99
CA PRO A 341 -3.30 -6.02 0.58
C PRO A 341 -2.16 -6.50 -0.32
N PHE A 342 -2.51 -7.04 -1.48
CA PHE A 342 -1.54 -7.35 -2.53
C PHE A 342 -0.91 -6.08 -3.10
N SER A 343 0.38 -6.18 -3.40
CA SER A 343 1.15 -5.15 -4.08
C SER A 343 2.30 -5.80 -4.86
N GLU A 344 2.38 -5.51 -6.14
CA GLU A 344 3.33 -6.07 -7.10
C GLU A 344 3.32 -7.60 -7.19
N GLY A 345 2.14 -8.21 -7.10
CA GLY A 345 1.91 -9.65 -7.20
C GLY A 345 2.11 -10.42 -5.89
N LEU A 346 2.47 -9.75 -4.79
CA LEU A 346 2.73 -10.38 -3.49
C LEU A 346 1.95 -9.69 -2.36
N ALA A 347 1.52 -10.47 -1.37
CA ALA A 347 0.92 -9.95 -0.14
C ALA A 347 1.68 -10.46 1.08
N ALA A 348 1.97 -9.56 2.02
CA ALA A 348 2.53 -9.95 3.30
C ALA A 348 1.46 -10.63 4.16
N VAL A 349 1.77 -11.81 4.69
CA VAL A 349 0.90 -12.57 5.59
C VAL A 349 1.68 -13.05 6.79
N LYS A 350 1.00 -13.13 7.93
CA LYS A 350 1.57 -13.64 9.17
C LYS A 350 0.95 -14.98 9.51
N GLN A 351 1.80 -15.93 9.89
CA GLN A 351 1.39 -17.21 10.43
C GLN A 351 2.13 -17.46 11.74
N GLU A 352 1.40 -17.76 12.80
CA GLU A 352 1.96 -18.24 14.05
C GLU A 352 2.08 -19.77 13.99
N GLN A 353 3.03 -20.33 14.75
CA GLN A 353 3.13 -21.78 14.89
C GLN A 353 1.79 -22.32 15.38
N ALA A 354 1.26 -23.33 14.67
CA ALA A 354 0.11 -24.08 15.16
C ALA A 354 0.47 -24.61 16.56
N LYS A 355 -0.29 -24.18 17.57
CA LYS A 355 -0.14 -24.62 18.96
C LYS A 355 -0.41 -26.11 19.11
#